data_AF-A0A5E7N3D4-F1
#
_entry.id   AF-A0A5E7N3D4-F1
#
_cell.length_a   1.000
_cell.length_b   1.000
_cell.length_c   1.000
_cell.angle_alpha   90.00
_cell.angle_beta   90.00
_cell.angle_gamma   90.00
#
_symmetry.space_group_name_H-M   'P 1'
#
loop_
_entity.id
_entity.type
_entity.pdbx_description
1 polymer ?
#
loop_
_entity_poly.entity_id
_entity_poly.type
_entity_poly.pdbx_seq_one_letter_code
_entity_poly.pdbx_strand_id
1 'polypeptide(L)'
;MYEVTIEAYVLQCEITELADVEPNPATWTSDWDAQGYRELEFRVVAGVVFDEFDAPLDLGRNGCAELAERYAEFIEEELWRQIDAERDIT
;
A
#
# COMPACT_ATOMS: atom_id res chain seq x y z
N MET A 1 8.58 2.55 -5.42
CA MET A 1 8.53 1.44 -4.44
C MET A 1 8.32 2.08 -3.10
N TYR A 2 7.43 1.51 -2.31
CA TYR A 2 7.03 2.03 -1.00
C TYR A 2 7.51 1.07 0.08
N GLU A 3 7.89 1.62 1.22
CA GLU A 3 8.31 0.84 2.38
C GLU A 3 7.22 0.90 3.44
N VAL A 4 6.83 -0.25 3.97
CA VAL A 4 5.83 -0.35 5.04
C VAL A 4 6.44 -1.10 6.22
N THR A 5 6.51 -0.41 7.35
CA THR A 5 7.05 -0.97 8.60
C THR A 5 5.90 -1.45 9.48
N ILE A 6 5.95 -2.73 9.87
CA ILE A 6 4.94 -3.38 10.70
C ILE A 6 5.67 -4.01 11.88
N GLU A 7 5.62 -3.38 13.05
CA GLU A 7 6.32 -3.88 14.25
C GLU A 7 7.82 -4.14 14.00
N ALA A 8 8.24 -5.41 13.93
CA ALA A 8 9.61 -5.85 13.65
C ALA A 8 9.85 -6.17 12.16
N TYR A 9 8.85 -6.01 11.30
CA TYR A 9 8.90 -6.29 9.88
C TYR A 9 9.04 -5.01 9.06
N VAL A 10 9.83 -5.07 7.99
CA VAL A 10 9.89 -4.03 6.96
C VAL A 10 9.60 -4.68 5.62
N LEU A 11 8.54 -4.22 4.96
CA LEU A 11 8.06 -4.72 3.67
C LEU A 11 8.34 -3.71 2.57
N GLN A 12 8.82 -4.22 1.44
CA GLN A 12 8.94 -3.46 0.19
C GLN A 12 7.73 -3.77 -0.68
N CYS A 13 6.96 -2.74 -0.99
CA CYS A 13 5.72 -2.81 -1.72
C CYS A 13 5.86 -2.12 -3.08
N GLU A 14 5.34 -2.78 -4.10
CA GLU A 14 5.17 -2.23 -5.45
C GLU A 14 3.68 -2.00 -5.69
N ILE A 15 3.30 -0.78 -6.07
CA ILE A 15 1.94 -0.48 -6.50
C ILE A 15 1.79 -0.96 -7.93
N THR A 16 0.83 -1.85 -8.17
CA THR A 16 0.52 -2.39 -9.50
C THR A 16 -0.60 -1.61 -10.17
N GLU A 17 -1.55 -1.11 -9.40
CA GLU A 17 -2.65 -0.29 -9.89
C GLU A 17 -2.96 0.83 -8.88
N LEU A 18 -3.20 2.04 -9.40
CA LEU A 18 -3.56 3.21 -8.61
C LEU A 18 -4.62 3.98 -9.39
N ALA A 19 -5.86 3.94 -8.93
CA ALA A 19 -6.93 4.78 -9.43
C ALA A 19 -7.38 5.71 -8.32
N ASP A 20 -7.34 7.01 -8.60
CA ASP A 20 -7.81 8.02 -7.68
C ASP A 20 -8.57 9.06 -8.49
N VAL A 21 -9.88 8.84 -8.57
CA VAL A 21 -10.78 9.63 -9.39
C VAL A 21 -11.59 10.54 -8.48
N GLU A 22 -11.36 11.84 -8.61
CA GLU A 22 -12.09 12.85 -7.86
C GLU A 22 -13.60 12.80 -8.18
N PRO A 23 -14.48 13.04 -7.19
CA PRO A 23 -15.91 13.15 -7.42
C PRO A 23 -16.21 14.31 -8.38
N ASN A 24 -16.96 14.02 -9.44
CA ASN A 24 -17.48 15.04 -10.34
C ASN A 24 -19.01 15.11 -10.27
N PRO A 25 -19.58 15.82 -9.27
CA PRO A 25 -21.03 15.87 -9.08
C PRO A 25 -21.79 16.59 -10.21
N ALA A 26 -21.08 17.22 -11.16
CA ALA A 26 -21.67 17.86 -12.34
C ALA A 26 -21.81 16.91 -13.54
N THR A 27 -21.29 15.68 -13.47
CA THR A 27 -21.39 14.69 -14.54
C THR A 27 -22.70 13.88 -14.44
N TRP A 28 -23.44 13.82 -15.54
CA TRP A 28 -24.69 13.05 -15.68
C TRP A 28 -24.47 11.76 -16.48
N THR A 29 -23.20 11.36 -16.67
CA THR A 29 -22.80 10.25 -17.53
C THR A 29 -22.88 8.90 -16.83
N SER A 30 -22.71 8.85 -15.50
CA SER A 30 -22.87 7.64 -14.69
C SER A 30 -23.00 8.02 -13.21
N ASP A 31 -23.81 7.30 -12.43
CA ASP A 31 -24.00 7.56 -10.98
C ASP A 31 -22.69 7.44 -10.18
N TRP A 32 -21.73 6.67 -10.70
CA TRP A 32 -20.41 6.44 -10.11
C TRP A 32 -19.44 7.62 -10.31
N ASP A 33 -19.53 8.35 -11.43
CA ASP A 33 -18.69 9.53 -11.70
C ASP A 33 -18.98 10.68 -10.72
N ALA A 34 -20.19 10.70 -10.15
CA ALA A 34 -20.61 11.72 -9.21
C ALA A 34 -19.94 11.61 -7.83
N GLN A 35 -19.52 10.41 -7.43
CA GLN A 35 -18.96 10.12 -6.09
C GLN A 35 -17.44 9.97 -6.09
N GLY A 36 -16.83 9.74 -7.26
CA GLY A 36 -15.41 9.41 -7.35
C GLY A 36 -15.14 8.03 -6.75
N TYR A 37 -13.91 7.56 -6.91
CA TYR A 37 -13.47 6.31 -6.29
C TYR A 37 -11.95 6.30 -6.15
N ARG A 38 -11.48 5.56 -5.13
CA ARG A 38 -10.07 5.30 -4.91
C ARG A 38 -9.87 3.79 -4.86
N GLU A 39 -8.99 3.28 -5.70
CA GLU A 39 -8.59 1.87 -5.75
C GLU A 39 -7.06 1.79 -5.77
N LEU A 40 -6.52 0.88 -4.97
CA LEU A 40 -5.09 0.64 -4.87
C LEU A 40 -4.84 -0.86 -4.87
N GLU A 41 -4.08 -1.33 -5.86
CA GLU A 41 -3.55 -2.69 -5.86
C GLU A 41 -2.04 -2.64 -5.67
N PHE A 42 -1.54 -3.54 -4.81
CA PHE A 42 -0.13 -3.62 -4.50
C PHE A 42 0.36 -5.07 -4.41
N ARG A 43 1.67 -5.22 -4.45
CA ARG A 43 2.38 -6.48 -4.24
C ARG A 43 3.56 -6.25 -3.30
N VAL A 44 3.69 -7.13 -2.30
CA VAL A 44 4.91 -7.22 -1.49
C VAL A 44 5.98 -7.96 -2.30
N VAL A 45 7.08 -7.27 -2.63
CA VAL A 45 8.17 -7.80 -3.46
C VAL A 45 9.34 -8.33 -2.64
N ALA A 46 9.54 -7.79 -1.44
CA ALA A 46 10.55 -8.23 -0.49
C ALA A 46 10.14 -7.86 0.93
N GLY A 47 10.74 -8.50 1.92
CA GLY A 47 10.54 -8.14 3.31
C GLY A 47 11.63 -8.70 4.20
N VAL A 48 11.91 -7.98 5.28
CA VAL A 48 12.84 -8.39 6.33
C VAL A 48 12.15 -8.34 7.69
N VAL A 49 12.58 -9.21 8.60
CA VAL A 49 12.25 -9.13 10.03
C VAL A 49 13.52 -8.85 10.82
N PHE A 50 13.45 -7.98 11.82
CA PHE A 50 14.54 -7.69 12.72
C PHE A 50 14.48 -8.60 13.94
N ASP A 51 15.59 -9.23 14.29
CA ASP A 51 15.72 -10.04 15.49
C ASP A 51 16.04 -9.18 16.73
N GLU A 52 16.28 -9.85 17.87
CA GLU A 52 16.60 -9.22 19.16
C GLU A 52 17.89 -8.39 19.15
N PHE A 53 18.72 -8.56 18.11
CA PHE A 53 19.98 -7.84 17.90
C PHE A 53 19.90 -6.81 16.77
N ASP A 54 18.68 -6.49 16.29
CA ASP A 54 18.44 -5.60 15.16
C ASP A 54 19.09 -6.09 13.85
N ALA A 55 19.31 -7.41 13.73
CA ALA A 55 19.85 -8.00 12.52
C ALA A 55 18.69 -8.32 11.54
N PRO A 56 18.78 -7.88 10.27
CA PRO A 56 17.74 -8.15 9.29
C PRO A 56 17.81 -9.60 8.80
N LEU A 57 16.68 -10.30 8.89
CA LEU A 57 16.47 -11.64 8.36
C LEU A 57 15.47 -11.57 7.21
N ASP A 58 15.83 -12.12 6.05
CA ASP A 58 14.94 -12.20 4.88
C ASP A 58 13.74 -13.12 5.18
N LEU A 59 12.53 -12.59 5.00
CA LEU A 59 11.27 -13.32 5.16
C LEU A 59 11.08 -14.38 4.07
N GLY A 60 11.76 -14.21 2.94
CA GLY A 60 11.55 -14.99 1.73
C GLY A 60 10.13 -14.87 1.19
N ARG A 61 9.86 -15.62 0.12
CA ARG A 61 8.58 -15.53 -0.60
C ARG A 61 7.38 -15.93 0.25
N ASN A 62 7.51 -16.97 1.08
CA ASN A 62 6.40 -17.46 1.89
C ASN A 62 6.07 -16.50 3.03
N GLY A 63 7.09 -15.91 3.68
CA GLY A 63 6.87 -14.90 4.72
C GLY A 63 6.26 -13.63 4.15
N CYS A 64 6.72 -13.17 2.98
CA CYS A 64 6.12 -12.02 2.30
C CYS A 64 4.64 -12.26 1.94
N ALA A 65 4.30 -13.44 1.41
CA ALA A 65 2.92 -13.77 1.07
C ALA A 65 2.01 -13.81 2.31
N GLU A 66 2.49 -14.41 3.40
CA GLU A 66 1.75 -14.49 4.66
C GLU A 66 1.47 -13.09 5.23
N LEU A 67 2.48 -12.21 5.27
CA LEU A 67 2.31 -10.85 5.76
C LEU A 67 1.46 -9.98 4.82
N ALA A 68 1.60 -10.15 3.51
CA ALA A 68 0.75 -9.47 2.53
C ALA A 68 -0.73 -9.80 2.72
N GLU A 69 -1.06 -11.06 2.99
CA GLU A 69 -2.43 -11.49 3.25
C GLU A 69 -2.91 -11.04 4.64
N ARG A 70 -2.09 -11.22 5.69
CA ARG A 70 -2.47 -10.90 7.07
C ARG A 70 -2.65 -9.40 7.30
N TYR A 71 -1.81 -8.58 6.69
CA TYR A 71 -1.77 -7.14 6.92
C TYR A 71 -2.22 -6.34 5.69
N ALA A 72 -2.99 -6.93 4.78
CA ALA A 72 -3.40 -6.31 3.54
C ALA A 72 -4.01 -4.90 3.74
N GLU A 73 -5.00 -4.79 4.63
CA GLU A 73 -5.68 -3.52 4.93
C GLU A 73 -4.73 -2.48 5.53
N PHE A 74 -3.83 -2.89 6.43
CA PHE A 74 -2.85 -1.99 7.04
C PHE A 74 -1.82 -1.49 6.03
N ILE A 75 -1.33 -2.39 5.17
CA ILE A 75 -0.38 -2.04 4.11
C ILE A 75 -1.04 -1.05 3.16
N GLU A 76 -2.27 -1.31 2.73
CA GLU A 76 -3.02 -0.41 1.85
C GLU A 76 -3.20 0.99 2.46
N GLU A 77 -3.59 1.09 3.74
CA GLU A 77 -3.75 2.37 4.43
C GLU A 77 -2.43 3.16 4.51
N GLU A 78 -1.32 2.49 4.86
CA GLU A 78 -0.01 3.15 4.90
C GLU A 78 0.49 3.56 3.51
N LEU A 79 0.21 2.77 2.47
CA LEU A 79 0.51 3.14 1.08
C LEU A 79 -0.25 4.39 0.67
N TRP A 80 -1.55 4.45 0.96
CA TRP A 80 -2.35 5.64 0.70
C TRP A 80 -1.81 6.87 1.43
N ARG A 81 -1.43 6.72 2.71
CA ARG A 81 -0.84 7.82 3.48
C ARG A 81 0.44 8.36 2.85
N GLN A 82 1.30 7.47 2.34
CA GLN A 82 2.53 7.86 1.65
C GLN A 82 2.25 8.55 0.31
N ILE A 83 1.31 8.02 -0.49
CA ILE A 83 0.90 8.62 -1.77
C ILE A 83 0.31 10.02 -1.56
N ASP A 84 -0.56 10.17 -0.57
CA ASP A 84 -1.19 11.46 -0.26
C ASP A 84 -0.14 12.48 0.20
N ALA A 85 0.83 12.05 1.03
CA ALA A 85 1.95 12.91 1.42
C ALA A 85 2.83 13.32 0.23
N GLU A 86 3.10 12.44 -0.73
CA GLU A 86 3.86 12.79 -1.94
C GLU A 86 3.12 13.80 -2.82
N ARG A 87 1.79 13.70 -2.90
CA ARG A 87 0.93 14.61 -3.67
C ARG A 87 0.81 15.99 -3.02
N ASP A 88 0.74 16.07 -1.69
CA ASP A 88 0.68 17.33 -0.97
C ASP A 88 1.97 18.16 -1.09
N ILE A 89 3.10 17.53 -1.44
CA ILE A 89 4.40 18.19 -1.62
C ILE A 89 4.59 18.74 -3.05
N THR A 90 3.74 18.34 -4.00
CA THR A 90 3.85 18.69 -5.44
C THR A 90 2.89 19.82 -5.82
#